data_AF-A0A0F9UDQ1-F1
#
_entry.id   AF-A0A0F9UDQ1-F1
#
_cell.length_a   1.000
_cell.length_b   1.000
_cell.length_c   1.000
_cell.angle_alpha   90.00
_cell.angle_beta   90.00
_cell.angle_gamma   90.00
#
_symmetry.space_group_name_H-M   'P 1'
#
loop_
_entity.id
_entity.type
_entity.pdbx_description
1 polymer ?
#
loop_
_entity_poly.entity_id
_entity_poly.type
_entity_poly.pdbx_seq_one_letter_code
_entity_poly.pdbx_strand_id
1 'polypeptide(L)' 'MNKDAIAEYFPDGDFIEFFFRKPDIEYYAEWLNPFVTLLRSQETDEIVGGIIEQVGTVMKKAQEDK' A
#
# COMPACT_ATOMS: atom_id res chain seq x y z
N MET A 1 -10.41 -0.90 -17.47
CA MET A 1 -9.87 -0.13 -16.33
C MET A 1 -10.79 -0.42 -15.14
N ASN A 2 -10.39 -1.35 -14.26
CA ASN A 2 -11.20 -1.75 -13.11
C ASN A 2 -11.29 -0.56 -12.14
N LYS A 3 -12.51 -0.22 -11.73
CA LYS A 3 -12.85 1.01 -10.98
C LYS A 3 -12.84 0.84 -9.46
N ASP A 4 -12.45 -0.33 -8.97
CA ASP A 4 -12.63 -0.71 -7.56
C ASP A 4 -11.29 -0.78 -6.84
N ALA A 5 -10.47 0.27 -6.97
CA ALA A 5 -9.31 0.40 -6.09
C ALA A 5 -9.83 0.62 -4.66
N ILE A 6 -9.43 -0.23 -3.73
CA ILE A 6 -9.79 -0.13 -2.32
C ILE A 6 -8.55 0.30 -1.57
N ALA A 7 -8.70 1.28 -0.69
CA ALA A 7 -7.68 1.68 0.27
C ALA A 7 -8.33 1.83 1.64
N GLU A 8 -7.74 1.22 2.65
CA GLU A 8 -8.23 1.25 4.03
C GLU A 8 -7.09 1.65 4.97
N TYR A 9 -7.39 2.55 5.91
CA TYR A 9 -6.47 2.94 6.97
C TYR A 9 -6.77 2.15 8.24
N PHE A 10 -5.74 1.48 8.76
CA PHE A 10 -5.78 0.69 9.98
C PHE A 10 -5.12 1.47 11.12
N PRO A 11 -5.90 2.18 11.95
CA PRO A 11 -5.35 3.09 12.95
C PRO A 11 -4.53 2.39 14.03
N ASP A 12 -4.86 1.15 14.39
CA ASP A 12 -4.15 0.40 15.43
C ASP A 12 -2.72 0.01 15.01
N GLY A 13 -2.50 -0.19 13.72
CA GLY A 13 -1.19 -0.51 13.15
C GLY A 13 -0.49 0.70 12.50
N ASP A 14 -1.15 1.85 12.46
CA ASP A 14 -0.69 3.06 11.77
C ASP A 14 -0.27 2.80 10.31
N PHE A 15 -1.09 2.05 9.54
CA PHE A 15 -0.80 1.75 8.14
C PHE A 15 -2.03 1.88 7.23
N ILE A 16 -1.77 2.16 5.95
CA ILE A 16 -2.76 2.05 4.86
C ILE A 16 -2.45 0.78 4.07
N GLU A 17 -3.46 -0.04 3.82
CA GLU A 17 -3.40 -1.12 2.83
C GLU A 17 -4.27 -0.74 1.62
N PHE A 18 -3.78 -1.00 0.42
CA PHE A 18 -4.51 -0.71 -0.81
C PHE A 18 -4.36 -1.82 -1.86
N PHE A 19 -5.40 -2.02 -2.67
CA PHE A 19 -5.45 -2.97 -3.77
C PHE A 19 -6.11 -2.34 -4.99
N PHE A 20 -5.52 -2.56 -6.17
CA PHE A 20 -6.04 -2.11 -7.47
C PHE A 20 -6.86 -3.19 -8.20
N ARG A 21 -6.83 -4.43 -7.70
CA ARG A 21 -7.64 -5.57 -8.17
C ARG A 21 -8.07 -6.45 -7.00
N LYS A 22 -9.11 -7.27 -7.23
CA LYS A 22 -9.52 -8.32 -6.29
C LYS A 22 -8.39 -9.31 -6.01
N PRO A 23 -8.41 -9.97 -4.84
CA PRO A 23 -7.35 -10.86 -4.34
C PRO A 23 -7.31 -12.24 -5.02
N ASP A 24 -7.95 -12.41 -6.18
CA ASP A 24 -7.94 -13.66 -6.97
C ASP A 24 -6.66 -13.84 -7.81
N ILE A 25 -5.63 -13.04 -7.53
CA ILE A 25 -4.36 -13.03 -8.25
C ILE A 25 -3.26 -13.43 -7.28
N GLU A 26 -2.35 -14.31 -7.70
CA GLU A 26 -1.15 -14.61 -6.93
C GLU A 26 -0.18 -13.43 -6.99
N TYR A 27 0.26 -12.98 -5.81
CA TYR A 27 1.21 -11.88 -5.70
C TYR A 27 2.36 -12.24 -4.75
N TYR A 28 3.45 -11.48 -4.86
CA TYR A 28 4.54 -11.47 -3.89
C TYR A 28 4.73 -10.06 -3.33
N ALA A 29 5.27 -9.97 -2.12
CA ALA A 29 5.60 -8.70 -1.48
C ALA A 29 7.02 -8.26 -1.83
N GLU A 30 7.17 -7.01 -2.26
CA GLU A 30 8.44 -6.34 -2.52
C GLU A 30 8.61 -5.20 -1.51
N TRP A 31 9.64 -5.27 -0.67
CA TRP A 31 9.97 -4.19 0.26
C TRP A 31 10.71 -3.08 -0.47
N LEU A 32 10.06 -1.93 -0.66
CA LEU A 32 10.64 -0.80 -1.40
C LEU A 32 11.51 0.07 -0.49
N ASN A 33 11.02 0.34 0.72
CA ASN A 33 11.70 1.13 1.74
C ASN A 33 11.07 0.84 3.12
N PRO A 34 11.63 1.36 4.24
CA PRO A 34 11.15 1.07 5.59
C PRO A 34 9.67 1.34 5.88
N PHE A 35 8.97 2.08 5.03
CA PHE A 35 7.57 2.43 5.20
C PHE A 35 6.67 1.90 4.09
N VAL A 36 7.22 1.27 3.03
CA VAL A 36 6.43 0.89 1.85
C VAL A 36 6.77 -0.52 1.40
N THR A 37 5.73 -1.35 1.36
CA THR A 37 5.74 -2.67 0.73
C THR A 37 4.80 -2.66 -0.46
N LEU A 38 5.27 -3.09 -1.62
CA LEU A 38 4.46 -3.26 -2.82
C LEU A 38 4.01 -4.71 -2.96
N LEU A 39 2.80 -4.93 -3.46
CA LEU A 39 2.32 -6.26 -3.85
C LEU A 39 2.36 -6.34 -5.37
N ARG A 40 3.13 -7.31 -5.90
CA ARG A 40 3.34 -7.52 -7.34
C ARG A 40 2.74 -8.83 -7.82
N SER A 41 2.02 -8.77 -8.94
CA SER A 41 1.51 -9.95 -9.63
C SER A 41 2.63 -10.90 -10.03
N GLN A 42 2.51 -12.18 -9.72
CA GLN A 42 3.48 -13.19 -10.16
C GLN A 42 3.40 -13.46 -11.68
N GLU A 43 2.23 -13.22 -12.29
CA GLU A 43 1.99 -13.49 -13.72
C GLU A 43 2.46 -12.33 -14.61
N THR A 44 2.15 -11.09 -14.20
CA THR A 44 2.31 -9.89 -15.04
C THR A 44 3.40 -8.95 -14.58
N ASP A 45 3.93 -9.14 -13.36
CA ASP A 45 4.85 -8.21 -12.71
C ASP A 45 4.30 -6.78 -12.60
N GLU A 46 2.97 -6.63 -12.63
CA GLU A 46 2.31 -5.36 -12.35
C GLU A 46 2.11 -5.18 -10.84
N ILE A 47 2.16 -3.92 -10.37
CA ILE A 47 1.78 -3.58 -9.00
C ILE A 47 0.26 -3.75 -8.85
N VAL A 48 -0.16 -4.60 -7.93
CA VAL A 48 -1.58 -4.90 -7.65
C VAL A 48 -2.06 -4.33 -6.32
N GLY A 49 -1.15 -3.86 -5.47
CA GLY A 49 -1.47 -3.25 -4.18
C GLY A 49 -0.22 -2.87 -3.40
N GLY A 50 -0.41 -2.58 -2.11
CA GLY A 50 0.68 -2.25 -1.22
C GLY A 50 0.24 -1.87 0.18
N ILE A 51 1.23 -1.74 1.05
CA ILE A 51 1.09 -1.30 2.44
C ILE A 51 2.01 -0.09 2.63
N ILE A 52 1.47 0.97 3.24
CA ILE A 52 2.21 2.14 3.68
C ILE A 52 2.12 2.20 5.19
N GLU A 53 3.25 2.07 5.87
CA GLU A 53 3.36 2.08 7.33
C GLU A 53 3.71 3.47 7.88
N GLN A 54 3.47 3.66 9.17
CA GLN A 54 3.76 4.88 9.92
C GLN A 54 3.10 6.12 9.32
N VAL A 55 1.87 5.97 8.83
CA VAL A 55 1.14 7.03 8.12
C VAL A 55 0.97 8.26 9.00
N GLY A 56 0.66 8.09 10.29
CA GLY A 56 0.57 9.16 11.26
C GLY A 56 1.88 9.92 11.44
N THR A 57 3.03 9.22 11.44
CA THR A 57 4.36 9.85 11.48
C THR A 57 4.63 10.64 10.20
N VAL A 58 4.36 10.06 9.02
CA VAL A 58 4.53 10.73 7.73
C VAL A 58 3.68 11.99 7.65
N MET A 59 2.42 11.91 8.06
CA MET A 59 1.48 13.03 8.02
C MET A 59 1.85 14.15 8.99
N LYS A 60 2.36 13.83 10.19
CA LYS A 60 2.87 14.83 11.14
C LYS A 60 4.08 15.58 10.56
N LYS A 61 5.05 14.86 10.02
CA LYS A 61 6.24 15.47 9.41
C LYS A 61 5.89 16.40 8.25
N ALA A 62 4.95 15.98 7.39
CA ALA A 62 4.47 16.79 6.28
C ALA A 62 3.71 18.07 6.70
N GLN A 63 3.24 18.16 7.95
CA GLN A 63 2.63 19.37 8.52
C GLN A 63 3.67 20.31 9.13
N GLU A 64 4.78 19.79 9.66
CA GLU A 64 5.88 20.56 10.24
C GLU A 64 6.77 21.21 9.17
N ASP A 65 6.87 20.60 7.98
CA ASP A 65 7.63 21.11 6.84
C ASP A 65 6.89 22.23 6.03
N LYS A 66 5.74 22.71 6.52
CA LYS A 66 4.92 23.79 5.92
C LYS A 66 5.09 25.12 6.65
#